data_AF-A0A2N3B0R5-F1
#
_entry.id   AF-A0A2N3B0R5-F1
#
_cell.length_a   1.000
_cell.length_b   1.000
_cell.length_c   1.000
_cell.angle_alpha   90.00
_cell.angle_beta   90.00
_cell.angle_gamma   90.00
#
_symmetry.space_group_name_H-M   'P 1'
#
loop_
_entity.id
_entity.type
_entity.pdbx_description
1 polymer ?
#
loop_
_entity_poly.entity_id
_entity_poly.type
_entity_poly.pdbx_seq_one_letter_code
_entity_poly.pdbx_strand_id
1 'polypeptide(L)' 'MRTRSGPVALPSSRQRIRLAQLLIIDDALAEGASARDIVFGIVFPNHAVLVGAMWKGSSERRHAMRLIAAPRRLVCVG' A
#
# COMPACT_ATOMS: atom_id res chain seq x y z
N MET A 1 -22.95 -26.71 -10.83
CA MET A 1 -21.93 -25.91 -10.12
C MET A 1 -22.57 -25.24 -8.91
N ARG A 2 -22.19 -25.62 -7.68
CA ARG A 2 -22.69 -24.95 -6.45
C ARG A 2 -21.72 -23.82 -6.08
N THR A 3 -22.14 -22.57 -6.27
CA THR A 3 -21.45 -21.44 -5.63
C THR A 3 -21.77 -21.49 -4.14
N ARG A 4 -20.76 -21.77 -3.31
CA ARG A 4 -20.85 -21.74 -1.86
C ARG A 4 -20.98 -20.28 -1.40
N SER A 5 -22.17 -19.68 -1.57
CA SER A 5 -22.48 -18.36 -1.02
C SER A 5 -22.73 -18.52 0.47
N GLY A 6 -21.65 -18.59 1.25
CA GLY A 6 -21.72 -18.28 2.68
C GLY A 6 -22.10 -16.81 2.87
N PRO A 7 -22.49 -16.39 4.09
CA PRO A 7 -22.74 -14.98 4.36
C PRO A 7 -21.51 -14.17 3.95
N VAL A 8 -21.69 -13.22 3.03
CA VAL A 8 -20.64 -12.29 2.62
C VAL A 8 -20.34 -11.44 3.84
N ALA A 9 -19.28 -11.79 4.57
CA ALA A 9 -18.79 -10.97 5.66
C ALA A 9 -18.38 -9.63 5.07
N LEU A 10 -19.11 -8.56 5.45
CA LEU A 10 -18.77 -7.21 5.03
C LEU A 10 -17.37 -6.87 5.54
N PRO A 11 -16.50 -6.26 4.71
CA PRO A 11 -15.19 -5.85 5.17
C PRO A 11 -15.34 -4.82 6.28
N SER A 12 -14.62 -5.05 7.37
CA SER A 12 -14.51 -4.11 8.49
C SER A 12 -14.00 -2.74 8.02
N SER A 13 -14.30 -1.69 8.79
CA SER A 13 -13.81 -0.33 8.48
C SER A 13 -12.29 -0.27 8.28
N ARG A 14 -11.52 -1.05 9.06
CA ARG A 14 -10.06 -1.14 8.91
C ARG A 14 -9.65 -1.78 7.59
N GLN A 15 -10.35 -2.82 7.14
CA GLN A 15 -10.10 -3.45 5.83
C GLN A 15 -10.43 -2.49 4.69
N ARG A 16 -11.53 -1.73 4.79
CA ARG A 16 -11.89 -0.73 3.78
C ARG A 16 -10.87 0.41 3.68
N ILE A 17 -10.43 0.95 4.81
CA ILE A 17 -9.38 1.99 4.85
C ILE A 17 -8.09 1.46 4.23
N ARG A 18 -7.69 0.24 4.60
CA ARG A 18 -6.49 -0.38 4.06
C ARG A 18 -6.59 -0.62 2.56
N LEU A 19 -7.76 -1.04 2.06
CA LEU A 19 -7.99 -1.21 0.63
C LEU A 19 -7.89 0.14 -0.11
N ALA A 20 -8.57 1.18 0.39
CA ALA A 20 -8.50 2.52 -0.20
C ALA A 20 -7.06 3.05 -0.26
N GLN A 21 -6.27 2.86 0.81
CA GLN A 21 -4.86 3.22 0.82
C GLN A 21 -4.04 2.48 -0.24
N LEU A 22 -4.30 1.18 -0.44
CA LEU A 22 -3.60 0.40 -1.46
C LEU A 22 -3.94 0.86 -2.88
N LEU A 23 -5.19 1.26 -3.14
CA LEU A 23 -5.60 1.82 -4.43
C LEU A 23 -4.90 3.16 -4.71
N ILE A 24 -4.89 4.08 -3.74
CA ILE A 24 -4.19 5.37 -3.88
C ILE A 24 -2.69 5.18 -4.17
N ILE A 25 -2.08 4.16 -3.57
CA ILE A 25 -0.68 3.82 -3.82
C ILE A 25 -0.47 3.28 -5.23
N ASP A 26 -1.39 2.45 -5.72
CA ASP A 26 -1.33 1.91 -7.09
C ASP A 26 -1.48 3.02 -8.13
N ASP A 27 -2.43 3.95 -7.93
CA ASP A 27 -2.60 5.14 -8.77
C ASP A 27 -1.33 5.99 -8.78
N ALA A 28 -0.75 6.27 -7.60
CA ALA A 28 0.49 7.03 -7.50
C ALA A 28 1.67 6.33 -8.21
N LEU A 29 1.76 5.00 -8.10
CA LEU A 29 2.77 4.23 -8.84
C LEU A 29 2.56 4.30 -10.35
N ALA A 30 1.32 4.26 -10.82
CA ALA A 30 0.97 4.41 -12.23
C ALA A 30 1.32 5.80 -12.78
N GLU A 31 1.21 6.84 -11.94
CA GLU A 31 1.66 8.21 -12.23
C GLU A 31 3.19 8.39 -12.14
N GLY A 32 3.93 7.35 -11.73
CA GLY A 32 5.40 7.37 -11.65
C GLY A 32 5.96 7.86 -10.31
N ALA A 33 5.14 7.96 -9.26
CA ALA A 33 5.62 8.33 -7.93
C ALA A 33 6.69 7.35 -7.43
N SER A 34 7.75 7.89 -6.82
CA SER A 34 8.78 7.06 -6.24
C SER A 34 8.31 6.44 -4.93
N ALA A 35 8.96 5.34 -4.51
CA ALA A 35 8.70 4.73 -3.21
C ALA A 35 8.89 5.69 -2.03
N ARG A 36 9.72 6.73 -2.19
CA ARG A 36 9.91 7.76 -1.17
C ARG A 36 8.68 8.68 -1.11
N ASP A 37 8.18 9.12 -2.26
CA ASP A 37 7.03 10.01 -2.36
C ASP A 37 5.77 9.34 -1.80
N ILE A 38 5.60 8.05 -2.07
CA ILE A 38 4.49 7.26 -1.53
C ILE A 38 4.56 7.19 0.01
N VAL A 39 5.73 6.91 0.57
CA VAL A 39 5.90 6.79 2.02
C VAL A 39 5.63 8.10 2.72
N PHE A 40 6.21 9.20 2.27
CA PHE A 40 6.09 10.49 2.97
C PHE A 40 4.90 11.33 2.51
N GLY A 41 4.27 10.99 1.39
CA GLY A 41 3.05 11.66 0.93
C GLY A 41 1.76 10.96 1.38
N ILE A 42 1.77 9.62 1.48
CA ILE A 42 0.55 8.83 1.70
C ILE A 42 0.61 8.07 3.03
N VAL A 43 1.70 7.38 3.34
CA VAL A 43 1.77 6.45 4.48
C VAL A 43 2.10 7.16 5.80
N PHE A 44 3.07 8.06 5.76
CA PHE A 44 3.57 8.86 6.88
C PHE A 44 3.63 10.34 6.50
N PRO A 45 2.48 10.99 6.19
CA PRO A 45 2.44 12.36 5.70
C PRO A 45 3.07 13.39 6.64
N ASN A 46 3.14 13.08 7.94
CA ASN A 46 3.67 13.98 8.96
C ASN A 46 5.11 13.63 9.38
N HIS A 47 5.74 12.63 8.76
CA HIS A 47 7.14 12.28 9.08
C HIS A 47 8.11 13.16 8.30
N ALA A 48 9.25 13.46 8.94
CA ALA A 48 10.34 14.14 8.25
C ALA A 48 10.86 13.28 7.08
N VAL A 49 10.98 13.91 5.90
CA VAL A 49 11.43 13.21 4.69
C VAL A 49 12.86 12.73 4.86
N LEU A 50 13.07 11.42 4.74
CA LEU A 50 14.39 10.81 4.82
C LEU A 50 15.09 10.83 3.44
N VAL A 51 16.36 11.25 3.43
CA VAL A 51 17.19 11.36 2.23
C VAL A 51 18.49 10.56 2.35
N GLY A 52 19.17 10.35 1.22
CA GLY A 52 20.52 9.77 1.17
C GLY A 52 20.67 8.43 1.91
N ALA A 53 21.69 8.34 2.75
CA ALA A 53 22.00 7.14 3.54
C ALA A 53 20.91 6.84 4.59
N MET A 54 20.32 7.87 5.21
CA MET A 54 19.24 7.71 6.19
C MET A 54 18.04 6.99 5.55
N TRP A 55 17.66 7.39 4.33
CA TRP A 55 16.62 6.67 3.58
C TRP A 55 16.99 5.21 3.31
N LYS A 56 18.21 4.95 2.83
CA LYS A 56 18.63 3.59 2.44
C LYS A 56 18.58 2.61 3.62
N GLY A 57 18.95 3.05 4.83
CA GLY A 57 18.92 2.22 6.04
C GLY A 57 17.58 2.18 6.78
N SER A 58 16.62 3.02 6.37
CA SER A 58 15.38 3.24 7.13
C SER A 58 14.43 2.02 7.16
N SER A 59 13.66 1.92 8.25
CA SER A 59 12.53 0.97 8.34
C SER A 59 11.39 1.41 7.41
N GLU A 60 11.25 2.71 7.19
CA GLU A 60 10.31 3.35 6.26
C GLU A 60 10.51 2.85 4.84
N ARG A 61 11.76 2.78 4.34
CA ARG A 61 12.05 2.20 3.02
C ARG A 61 11.66 0.74 2.93
N ARG A 62 11.95 -0.06 3.96
CA ARG A 62 11.56 -1.48 3.99
C ARG A 62 10.03 -1.63 4.02
N HIS A 63 9.35 -0.77 4.75
CA HIS A 63 7.89 -0.70 4.76
C HIS A 63 7.35 -0.35 3.37
N ALA A 64 7.90 0.69 2.72
CA ALA A 64 7.57 1.09 1.35
C ALA A 64 7.61 -0.07 0.38
N MET A 65 8.72 -0.81 0.38
CA MET A 65 8.94 -1.92 -0.57
C MET A 65 7.94 -3.05 -0.34
N ARG A 66 7.63 -3.38 0.92
CA ARG A 66 6.59 -4.37 1.24
C ARG A 66 5.21 -3.89 0.83
N LEU A 67 4.94 -2.61 1.02
CA LEU A 67 3.67 -2.00 0.69
C LEU A 67 3.45 -1.94 -0.82
N ILE A 68 4.48 -1.60 -1.61
CA ILE A 68 4.45 -1.64 -3.09
C ILE A 68 4.31 -3.09 -3.62
N ALA A 69 4.90 -4.06 -2.92
CA ALA A 69 4.76 -5.47 -3.29
C ALA A 69 3.36 -6.04 -2.98
N ALA A 70 2.58 -5.42 -2.08
CA ALA A 70 1.29 -5.93 -1.65
C ALA A 70 0.17 -5.81 -2.71
N PRO A 71 -0.03 -4.66 -3.41
CA PRO A 71 -0.99 -4.52 -4.49
C PRO A 71 -0.79 -5.56 -5.60
N ARG A 72 0.47 -5.78 -6.01
CA ARG A 72 0.82 -6.80 -7.02
C ARG A 72 0.31 -8.19 -6.65
N ARG A 73 0.30 -8.54 -5.36
CA ARG A 73 -0.22 -9.82 -4.87
C ARG A 73 -1.74 -9.88 -4.84
N LEU A 74 -2.42 -8.75 -4.68
CA LEU A 74 -3.88 -8.69 -4.76
C LEU A 74 -4.36 -8.78 -6.21
N VAL A 75 -3.67 -8.11 -7.13
CA VAL A 75 -4.04 -8.11 -8.57
C VAL A 75 -3.74 -9.46 -9.24
N CYS A 76 -2.65 -10.15 -8.89
CA CYS A 76 -2.34 -11.48 -9.43
C CYS A 76 -3.19 -12.63 -8.85
N VAL A 77 -3.99 -12.40 -7.80
CA VAL A 77 -4.87 -13.40 -7.19
C VAL A 77 -6.33 -13.19 -7.64
N GLY A 78 -6.57 -12.26 -8.56
CA GLY A 78 -7.85 -12.08 -9.25
C GLY A 78 -8.06 -13.08 -10.38
#